data_AF-A0A841H972-F1
#
_entry.id   AF-A0A841H972-F1
#
_cell.length_a   1.000
_cell.length_b   1.000
_cell.length_c   1.000
_cell.angle_alpha   90.00
_cell.angle_beta   90.00
_cell.angle_gamma   90.00
#
_symmetry.space_group_name_H-M   'P 1'
#
loop_
_entity.id
_entity.type
_entity.pdbx_description
1 polymer ?
#
loop_
_entity_poly.entity_id
_entity_poly.type
_entity_poly.pdbx_seq_one_letter_code
_entity_poly.pdbx_strand_id
1 'polypeptide(L)'
;MSETANADLYRDTVALLQPGDVTLAGAVIHTTYDNDEESKLHQLTLDAGQVVADHVADGDTYVYSGNDDSDFGVNQHQGRILDDDAFVWECQQLLRDGAFAVVLYWEATDDHAAILDGIRDCDGVTSVVAVTEDGFEA
;
A
#
# COMPACT_ATOMS: atom_id res chain seq x y z
N MET A 1 -17.27 2.64 -6.28
CA MET A 1 -17.53 2.60 -4.83
C MET A 1 -18.36 3.78 -4.37
N SER A 2 -19.26 3.56 -3.39
CA SER A 2 -19.99 4.66 -2.76
C SER A 2 -19.08 5.45 -1.82
N GLU A 3 -19.41 6.72 -1.55
CA GLU A 3 -18.65 7.56 -0.62
C GLU A 3 -18.55 6.92 0.78
N THR A 4 -19.62 6.28 1.24
CA THR A 4 -19.62 5.56 2.53
C THR A 4 -18.65 4.39 2.53
N ALA A 5 -18.66 3.56 1.48
CA ALA A 5 -17.77 2.39 1.39
C ALA A 5 -16.29 2.79 1.34
N ASN A 6 -15.97 3.89 0.67
CA ASN A 6 -14.63 4.47 0.67
C ASN A 6 -14.24 4.96 2.06
N ALA A 7 -15.14 5.67 2.75
CA ALA A 7 -14.86 6.17 4.09
C ALA A 7 -14.66 5.03 5.12
N ASP A 8 -15.37 3.91 4.99
CA ASP A 8 -15.11 2.70 5.79
C ASP A 8 -13.72 2.12 5.48
N LEU A 9 -13.37 1.97 4.21
CA LEU A 9 -12.03 1.50 3.82
C LEU A 9 -10.93 2.36 4.44
N TYR A 10 -11.06 3.69 4.40
CA TYR A 10 -10.04 4.58 4.97
C TYR A 10 -9.94 4.45 6.48
N ARG A 11 -11.07 4.32 7.18
CA ARG A 11 -11.08 4.09 8.64
C ARG A 11 -10.46 2.74 9.00
N ASP A 12 -10.77 1.71 8.23
CA ASP A 12 -10.17 0.38 8.41
C ASP A 12 -8.66 0.46 8.19
N THR A 13 -8.18 1.21 7.18
CA THR A 13 -6.76 1.44 6.96
C THR A 13 -6.09 2.21 8.10
N VAL A 14 -6.71 3.28 8.61
CA VAL A 14 -6.19 3.99 9.81
C VAL A 14 -6.04 3.01 10.98
N ALA A 15 -7.02 2.15 11.19
CA ALA A 15 -6.99 1.15 12.25
C ALA A 15 -5.92 0.07 12.05
N LEU A 16 -5.46 -0.20 10.82
CA LEU A 16 -4.33 -1.10 10.57
C LEU A 16 -2.99 -0.49 11.01
N LEU A 17 -2.90 0.84 11.03
CA LEU A 17 -1.68 1.53 11.46
C LEU A 17 -1.51 1.51 12.99
N GLN A 18 -2.52 1.04 13.75
CA GLN A 18 -2.51 1.05 15.22
C GLN A 18 -3.11 -0.20 15.87
N PRO A 19 -2.63 -0.62 17.05
CA PRO A 19 -1.42 -0.17 17.73
C PRO A 19 -0.16 -0.88 17.22
N GLY A 20 0.98 -0.20 17.23
CA GLY A 20 2.28 -0.75 16.86
C GLY A 20 3.43 -0.22 17.71
N ASP A 21 4.61 -0.84 17.59
CA ASP A 21 5.85 -0.39 18.23
C ASP A 21 6.54 0.76 17.47
N VAL A 22 6.10 1.01 16.23
CA VAL A 22 6.59 2.06 15.32
C VAL A 22 5.43 2.89 14.79
N THR A 23 5.70 4.15 14.44
CA THR A 23 4.74 5.03 13.78
C THR A 23 4.66 4.67 12.30
N LEU A 24 3.45 4.44 11.80
CA LEU A 24 3.21 4.07 10.40
C LEU A 24 2.50 5.18 9.64
N ALA A 25 2.81 5.29 8.36
CA ALA A 25 2.10 6.11 7.39
C ALA A 25 1.66 5.22 6.22
N GLY A 26 0.64 5.66 5.46
CA GLY A 26 0.14 4.87 4.35
C GLY A 26 -0.66 5.65 3.34
N ALA A 27 -1.21 4.89 2.39
CA ALA A 27 -2.03 5.35 1.31
C ALA A 27 -3.09 4.30 0.95
N VAL A 28 -4.28 4.78 0.58
CA VAL A 28 -5.26 3.98 -0.16
C VAL A 28 -5.24 4.42 -1.63
N ILE A 29 -4.85 3.50 -2.49
CA ILE A 29 -4.66 3.69 -3.92
C ILE A 29 -5.87 3.11 -4.66
N HIS A 30 -6.62 3.96 -5.35
CA HIS A 30 -7.77 3.54 -6.14
C HIS A 30 -7.37 3.30 -7.59
N THR A 31 -7.84 2.18 -8.15
CA THR A 31 -7.56 1.80 -9.55
C THR A 31 -8.86 1.55 -10.32
N THR A 32 -8.73 1.31 -11.62
CA THR A 32 -9.82 0.75 -12.45
C THR A 32 -9.64 -0.73 -12.75
N TYR A 33 -8.61 -1.38 -12.22
CA TYR A 33 -8.27 -2.76 -12.57
C TYR A 33 -9.26 -3.75 -11.94
N ASP A 34 -9.66 -4.75 -12.72
CA ASP A 34 -10.51 -5.85 -12.27
C ASP A 34 -9.72 -7.18 -12.23
N ASN A 35 -10.42 -8.31 -12.06
CA ASN A 35 -9.80 -9.64 -11.98
C ASN A 35 -9.11 -10.08 -13.28
N ASP A 36 -9.51 -9.55 -14.44
CA ASP A 36 -8.86 -9.88 -15.71
C ASP A 36 -7.54 -9.08 -15.89
N GLU A 37 -7.27 -8.13 -14.99
CA GLU A 37 -6.12 -7.22 -15.04
C GLU A 37 -5.14 -7.44 -13.87
N GLU A 38 -5.14 -8.61 -13.22
CA GLU A 38 -4.25 -8.97 -12.10
C GLU A 38 -2.77 -8.71 -12.39
N SER A 39 -2.29 -8.96 -13.61
CA SER A 39 -0.91 -8.67 -13.98
C SER A 39 -0.57 -7.18 -13.92
N LYS A 40 -1.53 -6.30 -14.26
CA LYS A 40 -1.35 -4.84 -14.17
C LYS A 40 -1.42 -4.38 -12.72
N LEU A 41 -2.34 -4.94 -11.94
CA LEU A 41 -2.42 -4.71 -10.49
C LEU A 41 -1.11 -5.10 -9.79
N HIS A 42 -0.53 -6.24 -10.16
CA HIS A 42 0.75 -6.68 -9.63
C HIS A 42 1.85 -5.68 -10.00
N GLN A 43 1.93 -5.24 -11.27
CA GLN A 43 2.90 -4.23 -11.67
C GLN A 43 2.73 -2.91 -10.90
N LEU A 44 1.49 -2.41 -10.75
CA LEU A 44 1.21 -1.23 -9.93
C LEU A 44 1.70 -1.41 -8.49
N THR A 45 1.53 -2.60 -7.91
CA THR A 45 1.99 -2.91 -6.56
C THR A 45 3.51 -2.84 -6.46
N LEU A 46 4.23 -3.36 -7.46
CA LEU A 46 5.69 -3.25 -7.54
C LEU A 46 6.12 -1.79 -7.68
N ASP A 47 5.48 -1.03 -8.57
CA ASP A 47 5.83 0.37 -8.85
C ASP A 47 5.59 1.27 -7.63
N ALA A 48 4.41 1.15 -7.00
CA ALA A 48 4.09 1.93 -5.80
C ALA A 48 4.97 1.53 -4.61
N GLY A 49 5.28 0.24 -4.46
CA GLY A 49 6.22 -0.24 -3.46
C GLY A 49 7.65 0.26 -3.69
N GLN A 50 8.08 0.34 -4.94
CA GLN A 50 9.40 0.91 -5.29
C GLN A 50 9.47 2.40 -4.95
N VAL A 51 8.41 3.17 -5.21
CA VAL A 51 8.34 4.58 -4.78
C VAL A 51 8.57 4.68 -3.27
N VAL A 52 7.92 3.84 -2.45
CA VAL A 52 8.16 3.86 -1.01
C VAL A 52 9.60 3.48 -0.67
N ALA A 53 10.12 2.40 -1.26
CA ALA A 53 11.47 1.92 -1.02
C ALA A 53 12.54 2.99 -1.32
N ASP A 54 12.38 3.75 -2.39
CA ASP A 54 13.31 4.83 -2.77
C ASP A 54 13.43 5.93 -1.69
N HIS A 55 12.45 6.06 -0.80
CA HIS A 55 12.43 7.06 0.27
C HIS A 55 12.78 6.50 1.66
N VAL A 56 12.62 5.19 1.91
CA VAL A 56 12.72 4.62 3.26
C VAL A 56 13.71 3.46 3.39
N ALA A 57 14.16 2.87 2.28
CA ALA A 57 15.11 1.76 2.29
C ALA A 57 16.54 2.22 1.99
N ASP A 58 17.49 1.78 2.80
CA ASP A 58 18.92 1.89 2.51
C ASP A 58 19.43 0.60 1.85
N GLY A 59 19.12 0.40 0.56
CA GLY A 59 19.63 -0.73 -0.23
C GLY A 59 18.64 -1.33 -1.21
N ASP A 60 19.03 -2.48 -1.78
CA ASP A 60 18.17 -3.23 -2.71
C ASP A 60 17.02 -3.91 -1.94
N THR A 61 15.82 -3.84 -2.50
CA THR A 61 14.62 -4.48 -1.92
C THR A 61 14.08 -5.60 -2.80
N TYR A 62 13.37 -6.55 -2.21
CA TYR A 62 12.60 -7.56 -2.92
C TYR A 62 11.16 -7.62 -2.41
N VAL A 63 10.27 -8.21 -3.20
CA VAL A 63 8.86 -8.40 -2.82
C VAL A 63 8.61 -9.84 -2.39
N TYR A 64 8.05 -9.99 -1.20
CA TYR A 64 7.60 -11.24 -0.62
C TYR A 64 6.07 -11.32 -0.62
N SER A 65 5.52 -12.34 -1.29
CA SER A 65 4.07 -12.45 -1.51
C SER A 65 3.33 -13.41 -0.57
N GLY A 66 3.98 -13.94 0.48
CA GLY A 66 3.32 -14.62 1.61
C GLY A 66 2.32 -15.75 1.35
N ASN A 67 2.09 -16.18 0.11
CA ASN A 67 0.93 -17.02 -0.26
C ASN A 67 0.88 -18.39 0.44
N ASP A 68 2.03 -18.89 0.91
CA ASP A 68 2.17 -20.15 1.65
C ASP A 68 2.41 -19.94 3.16
N ASP A 69 2.30 -18.70 3.65
CA ASP A 69 2.55 -18.31 5.04
C ASP A 69 1.22 -17.94 5.73
N SER A 70 0.93 -18.56 6.88
CA SER A 70 -0.30 -18.30 7.63
C SER A 70 -0.34 -16.92 8.26
N ASP A 71 0.81 -16.26 8.37
CA ASP A 71 0.90 -14.90 8.89
C ASP A 71 0.43 -13.87 7.86
N PHE A 72 0.24 -14.28 6.59
CA PHE A 72 -0.21 -13.41 5.52
C PHE A 72 -1.69 -13.56 5.17
N GLY A 73 -2.32 -12.42 4.94
CA GLY A 73 -3.65 -12.33 4.35
C GLY A 73 -3.61 -12.65 2.85
N VAL A 74 -4.79 -12.95 2.28
CA VAL A 74 -4.93 -13.13 0.83
C VAL A 74 -4.55 -11.82 0.11
N ASN A 75 -3.77 -11.93 -0.96
CA ASN A 75 -3.27 -10.82 -1.78
C ASN A 75 -2.54 -9.74 -0.98
N GLN A 76 -1.78 -10.17 0.02
CA GLN A 76 -0.88 -9.34 0.78
C GLN A 76 0.55 -9.53 0.28
N HIS A 77 1.30 -8.43 0.21
CA HIS A 77 2.69 -8.43 -0.23
C HIS A 77 3.51 -7.50 0.66
N GLN A 78 4.77 -7.84 0.88
CA GLN A 78 5.71 -7.02 1.62
C GLN A 78 6.94 -6.70 0.78
N GLY A 79 7.38 -5.44 0.82
CA GLY A 79 8.72 -5.05 0.44
C GLY A 79 9.67 -5.26 1.60
N ARG A 80 10.80 -5.93 1.35
CA ARG A 80 11.83 -6.20 2.34
C ARG A 80 13.22 -5.88 1.81
N ILE A 81 14.12 -5.49 2.71
CA ILE A 81 15.54 -5.32 2.39
C ILE A 81 16.15 -6.67 2.02
N LEU A 82 16.93 -6.72 0.94
CA LEU A 82 17.53 -7.96 0.42
C LEU A 82 18.56 -8.58 1.37
N ASP A 83 19.28 -7.76 2.13
CA ASP A 83 20.41 -8.21 2.97
C ASP A 83 19.97 -8.80 4.32
N ASP A 84 18.89 -8.28 4.93
CA ASP A 84 18.49 -8.64 6.30
C ASP A 84 16.98 -8.85 6.50
N ASP A 85 16.20 -8.85 5.41
CA ASP A 85 14.75 -9.03 5.41
C ASP A 85 13.97 -7.96 6.20
N ALA A 86 14.59 -6.81 6.51
CA ALA A 86 13.92 -5.74 7.24
C ALA A 86 12.69 -5.22 6.48
N PHE A 87 11.63 -4.90 7.23
CA PHE A 87 10.39 -4.35 6.71
C PHE A 87 10.62 -2.99 6.02
N VAL A 88 10.05 -2.82 4.84
CA VAL A 88 10.07 -1.54 4.10
C VAL A 88 8.65 -1.03 3.91
N TRP A 89 7.78 -1.87 3.38
CA TRP A 89 6.37 -1.59 3.20
C TRP A 89 5.55 -2.88 3.17
N GLU A 90 4.25 -2.76 3.42
CA GLU A 90 3.29 -3.82 3.17
C GLU A 90 2.07 -3.28 2.43
N CYS A 91 1.52 -4.11 1.55
CA CYS A 91 0.25 -3.83 0.92
C CYS A 91 -0.76 -4.96 1.05
N GLN A 92 -2.04 -4.60 0.91
CA GLN A 92 -3.14 -5.52 0.66
C GLN A 92 -3.95 -5.05 -0.55
N GLN A 93 -4.19 -5.96 -1.49
CA GLN A 93 -5.03 -5.71 -2.67
C GLN A 93 -6.46 -6.17 -2.42
N LEU A 94 -7.42 -5.26 -2.53
CA LEU A 94 -8.81 -5.48 -2.18
C LEU A 94 -9.72 -5.27 -3.39
N LEU A 95 -10.39 -6.33 -3.86
CA LEU A 95 -11.41 -6.23 -4.89
C LEU A 95 -12.73 -5.73 -4.28
N ARG A 96 -13.20 -4.54 -4.70
CA ARG A 96 -14.43 -3.92 -4.21
C ARG A 96 -15.22 -3.30 -5.36
N ASP A 97 -16.51 -3.57 -5.43
CA ASP A 97 -17.38 -3.08 -6.52
C ASP A 97 -16.82 -3.33 -7.94
N GLY A 98 -16.07 -4.42 -8.12
CA GLY A 98 -15.50 -4.82 -9.41
C GLY A 98 -14.15 -4.19 -9.77
N ALA A 99 -13.57 -3.35 -8.91
CA ALA A 99 -12.23 -2.79 -9.11
C ALA A 99 -11.36 -2.98 -7.87
N PHE A 100 -10.04 -3.04 -8.07
CA PHE A 100 -9.08 -3.15 -6.97
C PHE A 100 -8.76 -1.80 -6.34
N ALA A 101 -8.72 -1.78 -5.02
CA ALA A 101 -8.02 -0.78 -4.23
C ALA A 101 -6.80 -1.42 -3.57
N VAL A 102 -5.69 -0.70 -3.50
CA VAL A 102 -4.47 -1.16 -2.81
C VAL A 102 -4.31 -0.32 -1.54
N VAL A 103 -4.30 -0.99 -0.39
CA VAL A 103 -3.88 -0.39 0.87
C VAL A 103 -2.38 -0.61 0.97
N LEU A 104 -1.59 0.45 1.09
CA LEU A 104 -0.12 0.39 1.18
C LEU A 104 0.33 1.20 2.40
N TYR A 105 1.23 0.65 3.22
CA TYR A 105 1.74 1.34 4.40
C TYR A 105 3.21 0.99 4.69
N TRP A 106 3.88 1.89 5.41
CA TRP A 106 5.32 1.86 5.69
C TRP A 106 5.63 2.63 6.99
N GLU A 107 6.87 2.56 7.47
CA GLU A 107 7.31 3.37 8.61
C GLU A 107 7.26 4.87 8.28
N ALA A 108 6.66 5.68 9.15
CA ALA A 108 6.46 7.10 8.89
C ALA A 108 7.79 7.84 8.66
N THR A 109 7.79 8.74 7.68
CA THR A 109 8.95 9.55 7.27
C THR A 109 8.52 10.99 6.98
N ASP A 110 9.47 11.93 7.00
CA ASP A 110 9.25 13.33 6.63
C ASP A 110 8.86 13.51 5.14
N ASP A 111 9.07 12.49 4.31
CA ASP A 111 8.82 12.51 2.86
C ASP A 111 7.44 11.99 2.43
N HIS A 112 6.47 11.84 3.34
CA HIS A 112 5.14 11.27 3.03
C HIS A 112 4.47 11.92 1.81
N ALA A 113 4.53 13.25 1.70
CA ALA A 113 3.94 13.97 0.57
C ALA A 113 4.60 13.63 -0.77
N ALA A 114 5.93 13.44 -0.80
CA ALA A 114 6.67 13.08 -2.01
C ALA A 114 6.37 11.64 -2.45
N ILE A 115 6.28 10.72 -1.49
CA ILE A 115 5.87 9.33 -1.74
C ILE A 115 4.47 9.29 -2.36
N LEU A 116 3.52 10.03 -1.80
CA LEU A 116 2.16 10.09 -2.33
C LEU A 116 2.10 10.68 -3.75
N ASP A 117 2.95 11.65 -4.07
CA ASP A 117 3.07 12.21 -5.42
C ASP A 117 3.61 11.17 -6.41
N GLY A 118 4.69 10.47 -6.04
CA GLY A 118 5.24 9.38 -6.85
C GLY A 118 4.23 8.25 -7.11
N ILE A 119 3.43 7.89 -6.10
CA ILE A 119 2.37 6.88 -6.26
C ILE A 119 1.27 7.38 -7.21
N ARG A 120 0.91 8.68 -7.17
CA ARG A 120 -0.10 9.24 -8.09
C ARG A 120 0.34 9.18 -9.55
N ASP A 121 1.64 9.18 -9.80
CA ASP A 121 2.23 9.10 -11.14
C ASP A 121 2.33 7.64 -11.67
N CYS A 122 2.03 6.63 -10.85
CA CYS A 122 2.01 5.23 -11.29
C CYS A 122 0.85 4.93 -12.26
N ASP A 123 1.08 4.00 -13.20
CA ASP A 123 0.08 3.63 -14.20
C ASP A 123 -1.14 2.93 -13.59
N GLY A 124 -2.33 3.39 -13.97
CA GLY A 124 -3.61 2.84 -13.49
C GLY A 124 -4.11 3.41 -12.16
N VAL A 125 -3.37 4.34 -11.55
CA VAL A 125 -3.84 5.07 -10.38
C VAL A 125 -4.87 6.12 -10.79
N THR A 126 -6.00 6.16 -10.08
CA THR A 126 -7.08 7.14 -10.30
C THR A 126 -7.18 8.16 -9.17
N SER A 127 -6.84 7.75 -7.96
CA SER A 127 -6.80 8.61 -6.78
C SER A 127 -5.96 7.95 -5.69
N VAL A 128 -5.33 8.78 -4.85
CA VAL A 128 -4.54 8.35 -3.70
C VAL A 128 -4.98 9.16 -2.49
N VAL A 129 -5.45 8.46 -1.47
CA VAL A 129 -5.87 9.05 -0.18
C VAL A 129 -4.76 8.80 0.84
N ALA A 130 -4.26 9.88 1.43
CA ALA A 130 -3.25 9.79 2.49
C ALA A 130 -3.87 9.22 3.76
N VAL A 131 -3.15 8.31 4.42
CA VAL A 131 -3.57 7.75 5.71
C VAL A 131 -2.42 7.81 6.70
N THR A 132 -2.72 8.20 7.93
CA THR A 132 -1.81 8.22 9.07
C THR A 132 -2.54 7.67 10.29
N GLU A 133 -1.82 7.45 11.38
CA GLU A 133 -2.41 7.08 12.67
C GLU A 133 -3.45 8.10 13.18
N ASP A 134 -3.35 9.36 12.77
CA ASP A 134 -4.28 10.43 13.17
C ASP A 134 -5.55 10.52 12.30
N GLY A 135 -5.59 9.80 11.17
CA GLY A 135 -6.72 9.82 10.24
C GLY A 135 -6.34 9.79 8.77
N PHE A 136 -7.24 10.26 7.91
CA PHE A 136 -7.07 10.27 6.46
C PHE A 136 -7.48 11.61 5.84
N GLU A 137 -6.87 11.95 4.69
CA GLU A 137 -7.19 13.14 3.89
C GLU A 137 -7.65 12.73 2.49
N ALA A 138 -8.95 12.89 2.23
CA ALA A 138 -9.64 12.44 1.01
C ALA A 138 -10.10 13.59 0.11
#